data_AF-A0A970JY41-F1
#
_entry.id   AF-A0A970JY41-F1
#
_cell.length_a   1.000
_cell.length_b   1.000
_cell.length_c   1.000
_cell.angle_alpha   90.00
_cell.angle_beta   90.00
_cell.angle_gamma   90.00
#
_symmetry.space_group_name_H-M   'P 1'
#
loop_
_entity.id
_entity.type
_entity.pdbx_description
1 polymer ?
#
loop_
_entity_poly.entity_id
_entity_poly.type
_entity_poly.pdbx_seq_one_letter_code
_entity_poly.pdbx_strand_id
1 'polypeptide(L)'
;MNVYQIGMVNNTANTSGAAKAAENNENSSFKDLIMDALNNVNALEQESAKITEDFIAGRTDNIHSVMIASEKASISLQFVMEVRNKVIEAYQEIMRMQV
;
A
#
# COMPACT_ATOMS: atom_id res chain seq x y z
N MET A 1 51.20 4.50 -28.14
CA MET A 1 51.55 4.14 -26.74
C MET A 1 50.71 5.02 -25.83
N ASN A 2 49.73 4.45 -25.14
CA ASN A 2 49.41 4.73 -23.73
C ASN A 2 48.15 3.93 -23.35
N VAL A 3 48.28 3.28 -22.20
CA VAL A 3 47.60 2.06 -21.78
C VAL A 3 46.29 2.39 -21.09
N TYR A 4 45.26 1.57 -21.28
CA TYR A 4 44.04 1.62 -20.49
C TYR A 4 44.32 1.21 -19.04
N GLN A 5 43.97 2.08 -18.11
CA GLN A 5 44.00 1.83 -16.67
C GLN A 5 42.74 1.04 -16.30
N ILE A 6 42.91 -0.26 -16.05
CA ILE A 6 41.85 -1.16 -15.57
C ILE A 6 41.57 -0.84 -14.11
N GLY A 7 40.41 -0.25 -13.86
CA GLY A 7 39.84 -0.06 -12.54
C GLY A 7 39.36 -1.38 -11.96
N MET A 8 40.09 -1.85 -10.97
CA MET A 8 39.64 -2.56 -9.76
C MET A 8 38.35 -3.40 -9.84
N VAL A 9 38.56 -4.71 -9.89
CA VAL A 9 37.62 -5.73 -9.44
C VAL A 9 37.52 -5.67 -7.91
N ASN A 10 36.34 -5.35 -7.39
CA ASN A 10 35.89 -5.73 -6.04
C ASN A 10 34.47 -6.30 -6.23
N ASN A 11 34.36 -7.61 -6.45
CA ASN A 11 34.08 -8.59 -5.42
C ASN A 11 32.70 -8.40 -4.77
N THR A 12 31.73 -9.15 -5.30
CA THR A 12 30.94 -10.13 -4.56
C THR A 12 30.28 -9.63 -3.26
N ALA A 13 29.01 -9.26 -3.35
CA ALA A 13 27.92 -9.63 -2.43
C ALA A 13 26.66 -8.79 -2.70
N ASN A 14 26.04 -8.94 -3.87
CA ASN A 14 24.64 -8.54 -4.03
C ASN A 14 23.74 -9.71 -3.61
N THR A 15 23.79 -10.03 -2.31
CA THR A 15 22.83 -10.89 -1.62
C THR A 15 22.51 -10.24 -0.28
N SER A 16 21.87 -9.07 -0.33
CA SER A 16 21.21 -8.47 0.84
C SER A 16 20.01 -7.66 0.36
N GLY A 17 19.01 -8.37 -0.15
CA GLY A 17 17.70 -7.82 -0.54
C GLY A 17 16.62 -8.01 0.53
N ALA A 18 16.99 -8.35 1.77
CA ALA A 18 16.03 -8.70 2.82
C ALA A 18 16.26 -7.96 4.16
N ALA A 19 16.80 -6.73 4.11
CA ALA A 19 17.05 -5.93 5.32
C ALA A 19 16.84 -4.41 5.14
N LYS A 20 15.82 -4.01 4.37
CA LYS A 20 15.37 -2.59 4.30
C LYS A 20 13.84 -2.47 4.31
N ALA A 21 13.19 -3.08 5.30
CA ALA A 21 11.78 -2.84 5.59
C ALA A 21 11.51 -2.61 7.09
N ALA A 22 12.53 -2.27 7.86
CA ALA A 22 12.42 -1.97 9.28
C ALA A 22 13.35 -0.81 9.67
N GLU A 23 13.26 0.30 8.94
CA GLU A 23 13.80 1.58 9.42
C GLU A 23 12.61 2.53 9.63
N ASN A 24 12.23 2.65 10.90
CA ASN A 24 11.70 3.85 11.55
C ASN A 24 10.65 4.66 10.78
N ASN A 25 9.38 4.27 10.94
CA ASN A 25 8.23 5.16 10.76
C ASN A 25 7.38 5.18 12.04
N GLU A 26 8.01 5.40 13.21
CA GLU A 26 7.26 5.67 14.45
C GLU A 26 6.55 7.04 14.44
N ASN A 27 6.73 7.84 13.38
CA ASN A 27 6.15 9.18 13.22
C ASN A 27 5.33 9.37 11.93
N SER A 28 4.88 8.31 11.24
CA SER A 28 3.86 8.50 10.20
C SER A 28 2.58 8.95 10.89
N SER A 29 2.20 10.21 10.71
CA SER A 29 0.97 10.73 11.31
C SER A 29 -0.21 9.96 10.74
N PHE A 30 -1.29 9.78 11.50
CA PHE A 30 -2.52 9.15 11.00
C PHE A 30 -3.02 9.78 9.68
N LYS A 31 -2.76 11.08 9.49
CA LYS A 31 -2.98 11.81 8.25
C LYS A 31 -2.17 11.23 7.07
N ASP A 32 -0.91 10.88 7.28
CA ASP A 32 -0.02 10.34 6.26
C ASP A 32 -0.47 8.92 5.85
N LEU A 33 -0.90 8.10 6.82
CA LEU A 33 -1.52 6.80 6.56
C LEU A 33 -2.81 6.91 5.73
N ILE A 34 -3.67 7.88 6.04
CA ILE A 34 -4.88 8.13 5.24
C ILE A 34 -4.52 8.64 3.85
N MET A 35 -3.51 9.51 3.74
CA MET A 35 -3.09 10.04 2.44
C MET A 35 -2.50 8.93 1.56
N ASP A 36 -1.71 8.04 2.13
CA ASP A 36 -1.18 6.87 1.44
C ASP A 36 -2.29 5.89 1.05
N ALA A 37 -3.27 5.66 1.92
CA ALA A 37 -4.44 4.84 1.58
C ALA A 37 -5.25 5.44 0.42
N LEU A 38 -5.46 6.76 0.41
CA LEU A 38 -6.15 7.45 -0.70
C LEU A 38 -5.37 7.36 -2.02
N ASN A 39 -4.04 7.53 -1.97
CA ASN A 39 -3.18 7.34 -3.12
C ASN A 39 -3.24 5.88 -3.64
N ASN A 40 -3.31 4.91 -2.74
CA ASN A 40 -3.43 3.51 -3.11
C ASN A 40 -4.77 3.20 -3.80
N VAL A 41 -5.87 3.78 -3.31
CA VAL A 41 -7.19 3.65 -3.95
C VAL A 41 -7.20 4.28 -5.34
N ASN A 42 -6.59 5.46 -5.53
CA ASN A 42 -6.47 6.09 -6.84
C ASN A 42 -5.66 5.22 -7.82
N ALA A 43 -4.58 4.60 -7.35
CA ALA A 43 -3.80 3.67 -8.17
C ALA A 43 -4.62 2.44 -8.57
N LEU A 44 -5.41 1.88 -7.64
CA LEU A 44 -6.31 0.75 -7.92
C LEU A 44 -7.44 1.13 -8.89
N GLU A 45 -7.97 2.36 -8.82
CA GLU A 45 -8.96 2.84 -9.81
C GLU A 45 -8.38 2.95 -11.21
N GLN A 46 -7.15 3.47 -11.36
CA GLN A 46 -6.48 3.53 -12.65
C GLN A 46 -6.18 2.12 -13.21
N GLU A 47 -5.75 1.20 -12.35
CA GLU A 47 -5.54 -0.19 -12.74
C GLU A 47 -6.86 -0.87 -13.14
N SER A 48 -7.95 -0.62 -12.41
CA SER A 48 -9.29 -1.10 -12.74
C SER A 48 -9.80 -0.53 -14.07
N ALA A 49 -9.58 0.76 -14.35
CA ALA A 49 -9.92 1.38 -15.62
C ALA A 49 -9.17 0.72 -16.78
N LYS A 50 -7.87 0.44 -16.59
CA LYS A 50 -7.05 -0.27 -17.57
C LYS A 50 -7.51 -1.71 -17.79
N ILE A 51 -7.82 -2.44 -16.72
CA ILE A 51 -8.36 -3.81 -16.81
C ILE A 51 -9.73 -3.82 -17.47
N THR A 52 -10.56 -2.81 -17.23
CA THR A 52 -11.88 -2.65 -17.85
C THR A 52 -11.73 -2.39 -19.35
N GLU A 53 -10.79 -1.54 -19.74
CA GLU A 53 -10.44 -1.31 -21.14
C GLU A 53 -9.92 -2.59 -21.81
N ASP A 54 -9.06 -3.36 -21.13
CA ASP A 54 -8.57 -4.66 -21.60
C ASP A 54 -9.68 -5.73 -21.65
N PHE A 55 -10.66 -5.68 -20.75
CA PHE A 55 -11.82 -6.55 -20.73
C PHE A 55 -12.80 -6.26 -21.87
N ILE A 56 -13.12 -4.98 -22.12
CA ILE A 56 -13.93 -4.54 -23.27
C ILE A 56 -13.21 -4.88 -24.58
N ALA A 57 -11.87 -4.81 -24.59
CA ALA A 57 -11.04 -5.27 -25.70
C ALA A 57 -10.98 -6.80 -25.85
N GLY A 58 -11.68 -7.55 -24.99
CA GLY A 58 -11.83 -9.02 -25.08
C GLY A 58 -10.62 -9.82 -24.60
N ARG A 59 -9.77 -9.26 -23.72
CA ARG A 59 -8.49 -9.87 -23.32
C ARG A 59 -8.49 -10.63 -21.98
N THR A 60 -9.59 -10.72 -21.22
CA THR A 60 -9.58 -11.43 -19.92
C THR A 60 -10.88 -12.15 -19.53
N ASP A 61 -10.74 -13.38 -19.03
CA ASP A 61 -11.81 -14.32 -18.63
C ASP A 61 -12.04 -14.38 -17.09
N ASN A 62 -11.44 -13.47 -16.30
CA ASN A 62 -11.30 -13.65 -14.85
C ASN A 62 -12.42 -13.00 -13.99
N ILE A 63 -13.68 -13.36 -14.24
CA ILE A 63 -14.83 -12.88 -13.45
C ILE A 63 -14.75 -13.24 -11.95
N HIS A 64 -14.03 -14.32 -11.61
CA HIS A 64 -13.78 -14.76 -10.23
C HIS A 64 -12.91 -13.76 -9.45
N SER A 65 -11.94 -13.13 -10.11
CA SER A 65 -11.06 -12.14 -9.47
C SER A 65 -11.83 -10.89 -9.05
N VAL A 66 -12.82 -10.47 -9.86
CA VAL A 66 -13.70 -9.33 -9.54
C VAL A 66 -14.57 -9.62 -8.32
N MET A 67 -15.16 -10.82 -8.24
CA MET A 67 -15.98 -11.23 -7.10
C MET A 67 -15.16 -11.29 -5.80
N ILE A 68 -13.96 -11.87 -5.83
CA ILE A 68 -13.07 -11.94 -4.67
C ILE A 68 -12.62 -10.54 -4.23
N ALA A 69 -12.30 -9.66 -5.20
CA ALA A 69 -11.93 -8.29 -4.91
C ALA A 69 -13.09 -7.51 -4.25
N SER A 70 -14.31 -7.69 -4.73
CA SER A 70 -15.52 -7.07 -4.16
C SER A 70 -15.79 -7.52 -2.72
N GLU A 71 -15.65 -8.81 -2.45
CA GLU A 71 -15.84 -9.36 -1.09
C GLU A 71 -14.77 -8.83 -0.13
N LYS A 72 -13.52 -8.82 -0.58
CA LYS A 72 -12.39 -8.28 0.19
C LYS A 72 -12.58 -6.80 0.52
N ALA A 73 -13.00 -6.00 -0.47
CA ALA A 73 -13.29 -4.58 -0.28
C ALA A 73 -14.41 -4.35 0.74
N SER A 74 -15.47 -5.16 0.70
CA SER A 74 -16.60 -5.07 1.63
C SER A 74 -16.17 -5.34 3.08
N ILE A 75 -15.37 -6.39 3.31
CA ILE A 75 -14.84 -6.72 4.64
C ILE A 75 -13.88 -5.63 5.12
N SER A 76 -12.99 -5.15 4.26
CA SER A 76 -12.06 -4.06 4.61
C SER A 76 -12.79 -2.77 4.97
N LEU A 77 -13.86 -2.42 4.26
CA LEU A 77 -14.67 -1.25 4.58
C LEU A 77 -15.32 -1.36 5.96
N GLN A 78 -15.90 -2.52 6.28
CA GLN A 78 -16.48 -2.78 7.60
C GLN A 78 -15.43 -2.64 8.70
N PHE A 79 -14.24 -3.19 8.50
CA PHE A 79 -13.14 -3.06 9.44
C PHE A 79 -12.73 -1.59 9.66
N VAL A 80 -12.63 -0.81 8.60
CA VAL A 80 -12.32 0.64 8.70
C VAL A 80 -13.39 1.39 9.48
N MET A 81 -14.67 1.05 9.30
CA MET A 81 -15.76 1.66 10.07
C MET A 81 -15.65 1.35 11.56
N GLU A 82 -15.33 0.10 11.92
CA GLU A 82 -15.11 -0.30 13.32
C GLU A 82 -13.92 0.44 13.94
N VAL A 83 -12.80 0.52 13.21
CA VAL A 83 -11.63 1.28 13.66
C VAL A 83 -11.97 2.76 13.85
N ARG A 84 -12.69 3.37 12.91
CA ARG A 84 -13.17 4.77 13.01
C ARG A 84 -14.01 4.95 14.27
N ASN A 85 -14.97 4.06 14.51
CA ASN A 85 -15.85 4.14 15.67
C ASN A 85 -15.04 4.04 16.97
N LYS A 86 -14.08 3.11 17.07
CA LYS A 86 -13.20 2.99 18.25
C LYS A 86 -12.29 4.19 18.47
N VAL A 87 -11.79 4.81 17.41
CA VAL A 87 -10.99 6.04 17.55
C VAL A 87 -11.85 7.20 18.07
N ILE A 88 -13.10 7.33 17.59
CA ILE A 88 -14.04 8.34 18.08
C ILE A 88 -14.41 8.09 19.55
N GLU A 89 -14.72 6.84 19.91
CA GLU A 89 -15.00 6.44 21.29
C GLU A 89 -13.81 6.76 22.22
N ALA A 90 -12.59 6.42 21.80
CA ALA A 90 -11.38 6.70 22.58
C ALA A 90 -11.18 8.21 22.79
N TYR A 91 -11.44 9.03 21.76
CA TYR A 91 -11.40 10.49 21.88
C TYR A 91 -12.47 11.01 22.85
N GLN A 92 -13.70 10.51 22.75
CA GLN A 92 -14.79 10.89 23.66
C GLN A 92 -14.50 10.47 25.11
N GLU A 93 -13.87 9.31 25.32
CA GLU A 93 -13.48 8.83 26.64
C GLU A 93 -12.41 9.74 27.28
N ILE A 94 -11.39 10.13 26.52
CA ILE A 94 -10.37 11.08 26.99
C ILE A 94 -11.00 12.42 27.38
N MET A 95 -11.99 12.91 26.60
CA MET A 95 -12.71 14.14 26.95
C MET A 95 -13.54 14.01 28.23
N ARG A 96 -14.15 12.84 28.48
CA ARG A 96 -14.89 12.57 29.72
C ARG A 96 -13.99 12.45 30.95
N MET A 97 -12.73 12.08 30.78
CA MET A 97 -11.76 12.00 31.89
C MET A 97 -11.26 13.37 32.39
N GLN A 98 -11.41 14.44 31.59
CA GLN A 98 -10.87 15.77 31.91
C GLN A 98 -11.86 16.74 32.57
N VAL A 99 -13.07 16.29 32.94
CA VAL A 99 -14.04 17.09 33.71
C VAL A 99 -14.10 16.66 35.16
#